data_AF-A0A2X1JNY0-F1
#
_entry.id   AF-A0A2X1JNY0-F1
#
_cell.length_a   1.000
_cell.length_b   1.000
_cell.length_c   1.000
_cell.angle_alpha   90.00
_cell.angle_beta   90.00
_cell.angle_gamma   90.00
#
_symmetry.space_group_name_H-M   'P 1'
#
loop_
_entity.id
_entity.type
_entity.pdbx_description
1 polymer ?
#
loop_
_entity_poly.entity_id
_entity_poly.type
_entity_poly.pdbx_seq_one_letter_code
_entity_poly.pdbx_strand_id
1 'polypeptide(L)'
;MLGSIPVFVPGFPAALKLGAGGRTADYGVDPRAYRQYRKLYWFMPPSANLALRELGIVLFLSVVGLKSGGDFVNTLVNGEGLSWIGYGALITAVPLITVGILARMLAKMNYLTMCGMLAGSMTDPPALAFANNLHPTSGAAALSYATVYPLVMFLRIITPQLLAVLFWSIG
;
A
#
# COMPACT_ATOMS: atom_id res chain seq x y z
N MET A 1 -1.06 -20.24 6.43
CA MET A 1 -0.64 -21.36 5.53
C MET A 1 -1.59 -21.60 4.35
N LEU A 2 -2.66 -20.80 4.17
CA LEU A 2 -3.59 -20.94 3.03
C LEU A 2 -3.20 -20.13 1.78
N GLY A 3 -2.54 -18.97 1.90
CA GLY A 3 -2.07 -18.18 0.73
C GLY A 3 -0.93 -18.79 -0.10
N SER A 4 -0.48 -20.00 0.23
CA SER A 4 0.56 -20.73 -0.52
C SER A 4 0.03 -21.93 -1.31
N ILE A 5 -1.28 -22.17 -1.32
CA ILE A 5 -1.87 -23.25 -2.11
C ILE A 5 -1.74 -22.86 -3.59
N PRO A 6 -0.91 -23.57 -4.38
CA PRO A 6 -0.75 -23.27 -5.78
C PRO A 6 -2.04 -23.64 -6.52
N VAL A 7 -2.75 -22.65 -7.06
CA VAL A 7 -3.86 -22.91 -7.97
C VAL A 7 -3.25 -23.11 -9.36
N PHE A 8 -3.19 -24.36 -9.79
CA PHE A 8 -2.73 -24.71 -11.13
C PHE A 8 -3.89 -24.57 -12.10
N VAL A 9 -3.82 -23.58 -12.98
CA VAL A 9 -4.72 -23.47 -14.14
C VAL A 9 -4.20 -24.43 -15.21
N PRO A 10 -5.03 -25.34 -15.78
CA PRO A 10 -4.60 -26.25 -16.84
C PRO A 10 -4.10 -25.45 -18.05
N GLY A 11 -2.82 -25.60 -18.42
CA GLY A 11 -2.20 -24.94 -19.57
C GLY A 11 -1.12 -23.88 -19.29
N PHE A 12 -0.81 -23.58 -18.01
CA PHE A 12 0.22 -22.57 -17.64
C PHE A 12 1.45 -23.22 -16.96
N PRO A 13 2.70 -22.87 -17.34
CA PRO A 13 3.91 -23.48 -16.77
C PRO A 13 4.30 -22.95 -15.38
N ALA A 14 3.57 -21.96 -14.83
CA ALA A 14 3.84 -21.38 -13.51
C ALA A 14 2.62 -21.44 -12.59
N ALA A 15 2.81 -21.94 -11.37
CA ALA A 15 1.76 -21.96 -10.34
C ALA A 15 1.36 -20.53 -9.93
N LEU A 16 0.07 -20.17 -10.06
CA LEU A 16 -0.45 -18.95 -9.43
C LEU A 16 -0.31 -19.10 -7.91
N LYS A 17 0.64 -18.36 -7.34
CA LYS A 17 0.83 -18.23 -5.90
C LYS A 17 0.32 -16.85 -5.48
N LEU A 18 -0.36 -16.76 -4.34
CA LEU A 18 -0.81 -15.50 -3.73
C LEU A 18 0.34 -14.57 -3.29
N GLY A 19 1.60 -14.93 -3.60
CA GLY A 19 2.81 -14.19 -3.25
C GLY A 19 3.12 -14.21 -1.75
N ALA A 20 4.32 -13.73 -1.39
CA ALA A 20 4.71 -13.57 0.01
C ALA A 20 3.82 -12.54 0.76
N GLY A 21 3.21 -11.59 0.04
CA GLY A 21 2.30 -10.58 0.59
C GLY A 21 0.95 -11.12 1.07
N GLY A 22 0.42 -12.19 0.46
CA GLY A 22 -0.81 -12.83 0.95
C GLY A 22 -0.63 -13.51 2.31
N ARG A 23 0.61 -13.91 2.66
CA ARG A 23 0.91 -14.63 3.90
C ARG A 23 0.88 -13.74 5.13
N THR A 24 1.22 -12.45 5.02
CA THR A 24 1.21 -11.51 6.17
C THR A 24 -0.19 -11.00 6.50
N ALA A 25 -1.10 -10.96 5.53
CA ALA A 25 -2.50 -10.59 5.76
C ALA A 25 -3.26 -11.63 6.61
N ASP A 26 -3.03 -12.93 6.38
CA ASP A 26 -3.67 -14.02 7.13
C ASP A 26 -3.34 -13.98 8.64
N TYR A 27 -2.08 -13.73 9.01
CA TYR A 27 -1.64 -13.76 10.41
C TYR A 27 -2.20 -12.60 11.26
N GLY A 28 -2.60 -11.49 10.63
CA GLY A 28 -3.22 -10.37 11.33
C GLY A 28 -4.72 -10.56 11.62
N VAL A 29 -5.38 -11.49 10.92
CA VAL A 29 -6.84 -11.68 10.97
C VAL A 29 -7.23 -12.93 11.78
N ASP A 30 -6.31 -13.86 12.05
CA ASP A 30 -6.62 -15.06 12.85
C ASP A 30 -6.76 -14.72 14.35
N PRO A 31 -7.96 -14.86 14.96
CA PRO A 31 -8.17 -14.66 16.39
C PRO A 31 -7.35 -15.64 17.25
N ARG A 32 -6.86 -16.75 16.67
CA ARG A 32 -6.12 -17.80 17.37
C ARG A 32 -4.63 -17.50 17.53
N ALA A 33 -4.05 -16.62 16.72
CA ALA A 33 -2.67 -16.14 16.89
C ALA A 33 -2.52 -15.26 18.15
N TYR A 34 -3.59 -14.60 18.58
CA TYR A 34 -3.61 -13.72 19.75
C TYR A 34 -3.54 -14.48 21.10
N ARG A 35 -3.90 -15.77 21.12
CA ARG A 35 -4.12 -16.52 22.38
C ARG A 35 -2.87 -17.23 22.93
N GLN A 36 -1.73 -17.23 22.23
CA GLN A 36 -0.62 -18.13 22.58
C GLN A 36 0.79 -17.52 22.59
N TYR A 37 0.96 -16.31 23.11
CA TYR A 37 2.26 -15.88 23.65
C TYR A 37 2.07 -15.26 25.05
N ARG A 38 2.05 -16.14 26.05
CA ARG A 38 1.94 -15.78 27.48
C ARG A 38 3.07 -14.81 27.87
N LYS A 39 2.71 -13.65 28.42
CA LYS A 39 3.56 -12.59 28.99
C LYS A 39 4.31 -11.67 28.00
N LEU A 40 3.66 -11.24 26.93
CA LEU A 40 4.04 -9.98 26.28
C LEU A 40 2.92 -8.96 26.50
N TYR A 41 3.22 -7.85 27.18
CA TYR A 41 2.29 -6.72 27.29
C TYR A 41 2.18 -6.07 25.91
N TRP A 42 1.22 -6.51 25.09
CA TRP A 42 0.83 -5.87 23.82
C TRP A 42 0.05 -4.57 24.03
N PHE A 43 0.13 -3.99 25.23
CA PHE A 43 -0.34 -2.63 25.46
C PHE A 43 0.81 -1.70 25.11
N MET A 44 0.84 -1.26 23.85
CA MET A 44 1.72 -0.19 23.45
C MET A 44 1.04 1.13 23.84
N PRO A 45 1.60 1.91 24.77
CA PRO A 45 1.08 3.24 25.06
C PRO A 45 0.93 4.03 23.75
N PRO A 46 -0.13 4.82 23.55
CA PRO A 46 -0.35 5.57 22.31
C PRO A 46 0.87 6.40 21.89
N SER A 47 1.61 6.94 22.87
CA SER A 47 2.87 7.66 22.68
C SER A 47 3.99 6.79 22.09
N ALA A 48 4.11 5.53 22.53
CA ALA A 48 5.10 4.59 22.01
C ALA A 48 4.77 4.16 20.58
N ASN A 49 3.48 3.94 20.27
CA ASN A 49 3.06 3.59 18.90
C ASN A 49 3.31 4.75 17.93
N LEU A 50 3.00 5.98 18.35
CA LEU A 50 3.29 7.16 17.54
C LEU A 50 4.79 7.32 17.31
N ALA A 51 5.62 7.22 18.36
CA ALA A 51 7.06 7.32 18.24
C ALA A 51 7.65 6.26 17.30
N LEU A 52 7.22 5.01 17.42
CA LEU A 52 7.69 3.92 16.55
C LEU A 52 7.25 4.12 15.09
N ARG A 53 6.03 4.63 14.85
CA ARG A 53 5.54 4.93 13.50
C ARG A 53 6.38 6.02 12.84
N GLU A 54 6.59 7.14 13.53
CA GLU A 54 7.35 8.27 13.00
C GLU A 54 8.82 7.89 12.77
N LEU A 55 9.45 7.17 13.71
CA LEU A 55 10.82 6.66 13.52
C LEU A 55 10.92 5.70 12.33
N GLY A 56 9.95 4.79 12.18
CA GLY A 56 9.90 3.87 11.05
C GLY A 56 9.80 4.59 9.70
N ILE A 57 8.95 5.63 9.61
CA ILE A 57 8.80 6.44 8.40
C ILE A 57 10.09 7.20 8.09
N VAL A 58 10.72 7.85 9.08
CA VAL A 58 11.97 8.61 8.88
C VAL A 58 13.10 7.71 8.42
N LEU A 59 13.27 6.54 9.04
CA LEU A 59 14.29 5.56 8.64
C LEU A 59 14.01 5.01 7.23
N PHE A 60 12.76 4.67 6.93
CA PHE A 60 12.35 4.19 5.61
C PHE A 60 12.65 5.22 4.51
N LEU A 61 12.20 6.47 4.69
CA LEU A 61 12.43 7.55 3.72
C LEU A 61 13.92 7.86 3.55
N SER A 62 14.70 7.80 4.63
CA SER A 62 16.15 8.03 4.59
C SER A 62 16.87 6.95 3.78
N VAL A 63 16.56 5.67 4.01
CA VAL A 63 17.17 4.56 3.27
C VAL A 63 16.76 4.57 1.80
N VAL A 64 15.47 4.80 1.50
CA VAL A 64 14.99 4.89 0.11
C VAL A 64 15.68 6.05 -0.62
N GLY A 65 15.73 7.23 0.01
CA GLY A 65 16.37 8.42 -0.56
C GLY A 65 17.85 8.22 -0.86
N LEU A 66 18.61 7.62 0.07
CA LEU A 66 20.02 7.30 -0.12
C LEU A 66 20.23 6.28 -1.24
N LYS A 67 19.37 5.25 -1.32
CA LYS A 67 19.46 4.21 -2.36
C LYS A 67 19.13 4.74 -3.75
N SER A 68 18.13 5.62 -3.87
CA SER A 68 17.76 6.22 -5.15
C SER A 68 18.68 7.37 -5.58
N GLY A 69 19.40 8.00 -4.65
CA GLY A 69 20.14 9.24 -4.88
C GLY A 69 21.44 9.11 -5.68
N GLY A 70 22.14 7.98 -5.60
CA GLY A 70 23.47 7.80 -6.21
C GLY A 70 23.48 8.00 -7.74
N ASP A 71 22.52 7.39 -8.43
CA ASP A 71 22.38 7.49 -9.89
C ASP A 71 21.36 8.55 -10.33
N PHE A 72 20.69 9.22 -9.38
CA PHE A 72 19.60 10.17 -9.67
C PHE A 72 20.09 11.33 -10.54
N VAL A 73 21.18 11.99 -10.13
CA VAL A 73 21.70 13.17 -10.84
C VAL A 73 22.23 12.78 -12.21
N ASN A 74 22.89 11.62 -12.33
CA ASN A 74 23.39 11.13 -13.61
C ASN A 74 22.23 10.81 -14.58
N THR A 75 21.20 10.11 -14.10
CA THR A 75 20.00 9.76 -14.89
C THR A 75 19.20 11.00 -15.30
N LEU A 76 19.16 12.03 -14.44
CA LEU A 76 18.43 13.27 -14.68
C LEU A 76 19.15 14.19 -15.69
N VAL A 77 20.48 14.27 -15.64
CA VAL A 77 21.27 15.21 -16.45
C VAL A 77 21.71 14.60 -17.78
N ASN A 78 22.06 13.31 -17.81
CA ASN A 78 22.62 12.65 -19.01
C ASN A 78 21.63 11.74 -19.75
N GLY A 79 20.42 11.51 -19.22
CA GLY A 79 19.43 10.62 -19.82
C GLY A 79 18.07 11.28 -20.05
N GLU A 80 17.09 10.49 -20.50
CA GLU A 80 15.68 10.89 -20.57
C GLU A 80 15.01 10.99 -19.18
N GLY A 81 15.77 11.12 -18.09
CA GLY A 81 15.24 11.06 -16.72
C GLY A 81 14.12 12.07 -16.45
N LEU A 82 14.15 13.23 -17.09
CA LEU A 82 13.10 14.25 -16.94
C LEU A 82 11.76 13.80 -17.56
N SER A 83 11.77 13.11 -18.69
CA SER A 83 10.53 12.58 -19.30
C SER A 83 9.96 11.44 -18.46
N TRP A 84 10.83 10.56 -17.92
CA TRP A 84 10.43 9.50 -16.99
C TRP A 84 9.83 10.03 -15.68
N ILE A 85 10.39 11.10 -15.11
CA ILE A 85 9.78 11.81 -13.98
C ILE A 85 8.42 12.38 -14.36
N GLY A 86 8.30 12.98 -15.56
CA GLY A 86 7.04 13.51 -16.07
C GLY A 86 5.95 12.44 -16.21
N TYR A 87 6.27 11.30 -16.83
CA TYR A 87 5.36 10.17 -16.95
C TYR A 87 5.00 9.58 -15.58
N GLY A 88 5.98 9.45 -14.69
CA GLY A 88 5.77 8.99 -13.30
C GLY A 88 4.87 9.92 -12.49
N ALA A 89 5.03 11.24 -12.66
CA ALA A 89 4.17 12.22 -12.04
C ALA A 89 2.75 12.18 -12.62
N LEU A 90 2.59 12.02 -13.94
CA LEU A 90 1.28 11.95 -14.59
C LEU A 90 0.50 10.69 -14.19
N ILE A 91 1.14 9.52 -14.25
CA ILE A 91 0.50 8.24 -13.88
C ILE A 91 0.09 8.19 -12.40
N THR A 92 0.74 8.96 -11.52
CA THR A 92 0.39 9.01 -10.10
C THR A 92 -0.60 10.12 -9.78
N ALA A 93 -0.37 11.34 -10.29
CA ALA A 93 -1.19 12.51 -9.99
C ALA A 93 -2.58 12.44 -10.64
N VAL A 94 -2.68 11.99 -11.90
CA VAL A 94 -3.96 11.98 -12.63
C VAL A 94 -4.98 11.06 -11.94
N PRO A 95 -4.65 9.80 -11.58
CA PRO A 95 -5.58 8.94 -10.84
C PRO A 95 -5.92 9.49 -9.44
N LEU A 96 -4.95 10.06 -8.72
CA LEU A 96 -5.20 10.63 -7.39
C LEU A 96 -6.19 11.79 -7.45
N ILE A 97 -5.99 12.72 -8.38
CA ILE A 97 -6.83 13.91 -8.53
C ILE A 97 -8.22 13.50 -9.02
N THR A 98 -8.31 12.64 -10.02
CA THR A 98 -9.61 12.18 -10.56
C THR A 98 -10.43 11.45 -9.50
N VAL A 99 -9.84 10.50 -8.79
CA VAL A 99 -10.52 9.76 -7.71
C VAL A 99 -10.86 10.70 -6.55
N GLY A 100 -9.97 11.62 -6.17
CA GLY A 100 -10.23 12.60 -5.12
C GLY A 100 -11.42 13.53 -5.44
N ILE A 101 -11.50 14.02 -6.69
CA ILE A 101 -12.63 14.84 -7.14
C ILE A 101 -13.92 14.02 -7.16
N LEU A 102 -13.90 12.81 -7.74
CA LEU A 102 -15.07 11.93 -7.79
C LEU A 102 -15.57 11.55 -6.39
N ALA A 103 -14.68 11.23 -5.46
CA ALA A 103 -15.02 10.92 -4.08
C ALA A 103 -15.71 12.11 -3.38
N ARG A 104 -15.27 13.34 -3.68
CA ARG A 104 -15.88 14.55 -3.13
C ARG A 104 -17.22 14.88 -3.77
N MET A 105 -17.35 14.71 -5.08
CA MET A 105 -18.57 15.05 -5.83
C MET A 105 -19.68 14.00 -5.64
N LEU A 106 -19.35 12.72 -5.73
CA LEU A 106 -20.35 11.63 -5.71
C LEU A 106 -20.68 11.18 -4.30
N ALA A 107 -19.67 11.03 -3.43
CA ALA A 107 -19.82 10.42 -2.11
C ALA A 107 -19.82 11.46 -0.96
N LYS A 108 -19.63 12.75 -1.24
CA LYS A 108 -19.60 13.86 -0.27
C LYS A 108 -18.75 13.54 0.98
N MET A 109 -17.64 12.83 0.78
CA MET A 109 -16.85 12.30 1.89
C MET A 109 -16.09 13.41 2.62
N ASN A 110 -15.87 13.22 3.92
CA ASN A 110 -15.04 14.13 4.72
C ASN A 110 -13.57 14.05 4.27
N TYR A 111 -12.86 15.18 4.37
CA TYR A 111 -11.47 15.29 3.91
C TYR A 111 -10.55 14.21 4.51
N LEU A 112 -10.67 13.94 5.82
CA LEU A 112 -9.89 12.90 6.49
C LEU A 112 -10.16 11.49 5.95
N THR A 113 -11.42 11.15 5.72
CA THR A 113 -11.81 9.85 5.17
C THR A 113 -11.28 9.69 3.75
N MET A 114 -11.31 10.75 2.94
CA MET A 114 -10.72 10.76 1.60
C MET A 114 -9.21 10.59 1.64
N CYS A 115 -8.49 11.32 2.51
CA CYS A 115 -7.05 11.16 2.67
C CYS A 115 -6.66 9.72 3.08
N GLY A 116 -7.39 9.12 4.03
CA GLY A 116 -7.14 7.73 4.43
C GLY A 116 -7.46 6.71 3.34
N MET A 117 -8.51 6.95 2.54
CA MET A 117 -8.87 6.11 1.40
C MET A 117 -7.80 6.17 0.31
N LEU A 118 -7.36 7.37 -0.06
CA LEU A 118 -6.32 7.58 -1.07
C LEU A 118 -4.96 7.03 -0.60
N ALA A 119 -4.61 7.21 0.68
CA ALA A 119 -3.43 6.60 1.26
C ALA A 119 -3.53 5.07 1.27
N GLY A 120 -4.72 4.50 1.52
CA GLY A 120 -4.97 3.06 1.47
C GLY A 120 -4.86 2.48 0.07
N SER A 121 -5.38 3.20 -0.93
CA SER A 121 -5.34 2.77 -2.34
C SER A 121 -3.96 2.89 -2.98
N MET A 122 -3.21 3.94 -2.63
CA MET A 122 -1.82 4.07 -3.03
C MET A 122 -0.86 3.31 -2.14
N THR A 123 -1.36 2.69 -1.06
CA THR A 123 -0.59 1.89 -0.10
C THR A 123 0.57 2.69 0.46
N ASP A 124 0.27 3.90 0.91
CA ASP A 124 1.24 4.90 1.32
C ASP A 124 1.10 5.24 2.83
N PRO A 125 1.81 4.52 3.71
CA PRO A 125 1.83 4.79 5.15
C PRO A 125 2.21 6.22 5.56
N PRO A 126 3.17 6.92 4.92
CA PRO A 126 3.47 8.31 5.28
C PRO A 126 2.31 9.27 4.97
N ALA A 127 1.57 9.11 3.86
CA ALA A 127 0.35 9.89 3.63
C ALA A 127 -0.71 9.65 4.71
N LEU A 128 -0.84 8.41 5.21
CA LEU A 128 -1.73 8.11 6.33
C LEU A 128 -1.25 8.77 7.64
N ALA A 129 0.05 8.75 7.91
CA ALA A 129 0.62 9.40 9.10
C ALA A 129 0.36 10.91 9.07
N PHE A 130 0.57 11.54 7.91
CA PHE A 130 0.23 12.93 7.67
C PHE A 130 -1.26 13.20 7.90
N ALA A 131 -2.16 12.40 7.30
CA ALA A 131 -3.61 12.55 7.47
C ALA A 131 -4.07 12.41 8.94
N ASN A 132 -3.44 11.52 9.72
CA ASN A 132 -3.73 11.39 11.15
C ASN A 132 -3.20 12.57 11.97
N ASN A 133 -2.07 13.16 11.57
CA ASN A 133 -1.52 14.34 12.21
C ASN A 133 -2.36 15.61 11.96
N LEU A 134 -3.15 15.66 10.88
CA LEU A 134 -4.08 16.77 10.61
C LEU A 134 -5.21 16.88 11.65
N HIS A 135 -5.70 15.75 12.17
CA HIS A 135 -6.70 15.76 13.24
C HIS A 135 -6.52 14.54 14.15
N PRO A 136 -5.65 14.64 15.18
CA PRO A 136 -5.24 13.52 16.02
C PRO A 136 -6.39 12.80 16.75
N THR A 137 -7.51 13.50 16.98
CA THR A 137 -8.70 12.96 17.65
C THR A 137 -9.68 12.26 16.71
N SER A 138 -9.48 12.35 15.38
CA SER A 138 -10.38 11.74 14.40
C SER A 138 -9.77 10.47 13.80
N GLY A 139 -10.29 9.31 14.20
CA GLY A 139 -9.88 8.01 13.65
C GLY A 139 -10.37 7.73 12.23
N ALA A 140 -10.99 8.71 11.56
CA ALA A 140 -11.63 8.52 10.25
C ALA A 140 -10.63 8.14 9.13
N ALA A 141 -9.41 8.68 9.16
CA ALA A 141 -8.37 8.37 8.17
C ALA A 141 -7.81 6.95 8.35
N ALA A 142 -7.53 6.54 9.61
CA ALA A 142 -7.09 5.18 9.92
C ALA A 142 -8.16 4.14 9.57
N LEU A 143 -9.44 4.43 9.84
CA LEU A 143 -10.55 3.55 9.52
C LEU A 143 -10.73 3.37 8.00
N SER A 144 -10.69 4.45 7.22
CA SER A 144 -10.81 4.34 5.76
C SER A 144 -9.60 3.66 5.13
N TYR A 145 -8.40 3.86 5.67
CA TYR A 145 -7.22 3.12 5.25
C TYR A 145 -7.37 1.62 5.49
N ALA A 146 -7.78 1.21 6.69
CA ALA A 146 -7.90 -0.20 7.07
C ALA A 146 -8.97 -0.96 6.26
N THR A 147 -9.99 -0.26 5.77
CA THR A 147 -11.05 -0.86 4.95
C THR A 147 -10.64 -1.02 3.49
N VAL A 148 -9.94 -0.04 2.92
CA VAL A 148 -9.56 -0.04 1.51
C VAL A 148 -8.29 -0.85 1.25
N TYR A 149 -7.35 -0.87 2.21
CA TYR A 149 -6.06 -1.52 2.04
C TYR A 149 -6.14 -3.02 1.70
N PRO A 150 -6.93 -3.87 2.39
CA PRO A 150 -7.01 -5.30 2.07
C PRO A 150 -7.59 -5.56 0.68
N LEU A 151 -8.63 -4.81 0.30
CA LEU A 151 -9.25 -4.89 -1.02
C LEU A 151 -8.22 -4.55 -2.11
N VAL A 152 -7.48 -3.46 -1.93
CA VAL A 152 -6.48 -3.02 -2.90
C VAL A 152 -5.31 -3.99 -2.99
N MET A 153 -4.85 -4.55 -1.86
CA MET A 153 -3.84 -5.61 -1.85
C MET A 153 -4.29 -6.82 -2.67
N PHE A 154 -5.54 -7.27 -2.48
CA PHE A 154 -6.11 -8.38 -3.22
C PHE A 154 -6.16 -8.08 -4.73
N LEU A 155 -6.68 -6.91 -5.13
CA LEU A 155 -6.71 -6.50 -6.54
C LEU A 155 -5.30 -6.41 -7.13
N ARG A 156 -4.32 -5.86 -6.41
CA ARG A 156 -2.93 -5.76 -6.88
C ARG A 156 -2.26 -7.12 -7.08
N ILE A 157 -2.67 -8.15 -6.34
CA ILE A 157 -2.14 -9.51 -6.52
C ILE A 157 -2.78 -10.19 -7.75
N ILE A 158 -4.10 -10.05 -7.93
CA ILE A 158 -4.83 -10.75 -9.00
C ILE A 158 -4.68 -10.07 -10.35
N THR A 159 -4.66 -8.74 -10.39
CA THR A 159 -4.69 -7.98 -11.66
C THR A 159 -3.53 -8.34 -12.59
N PRO A 160 -2.25 -8.40 -12.14
CA PRO A 160 -1.15 -8.83 -12.99
C PRO A 160 -1.28 -10.28 -13.47
N GLN A 161 -1.84 -11.17 -12.64
CA GLN A 161 -2.04 -12.57 -12.99
C GLN A 161 -3.10 -12.73 -14.08
N LEU A 162 -4.21 -11.98 -13.97
CA LEU A 162 -5.28 -11.97 -14.95
C LEU A 162 -4.82 -11.36 -16.28
N LEU A 163 -4.04 -10.28 -16.22
CA LEU A 163 -3.38 -9.70 -17.40
C LEU A 163 -2.45 -10.70 -18.08
N ALA A 164 -1.61 -11.42 -17.32
CA ALA A 164 -0.70 -12.43 -17.88
C ALA A 164 -1.45 -13.56 -18.60
N VAL A 165 -2.56 -14.05 -18.02
CA VAL A 165 -3.40 -15.08 -18.65
C VAL A 165 -4.10 -14.54 -19.91
N LEU A 166 -4.60 -13.31 -19.87
CA LEU A 166 -5.25 -12.67 -21.02
C LEU A 166 -4.26 -12.51 -22.18
N PHE A 167 -3.05 -11.99 -21.93
CA PHE A 167 -2.03 -11.84 -22.96
C PHE A 167 -1.54 -13.19 -23.51
N TRP A 168 -1.42 -14.21 -22.66
CA TRP A 168 -1.08 -15.56 -23.10
C TRP A 168 -2.18 -16.23 -23.92
N SER A 169 -3.46 -15.94 -23.64
CA SER A 169 -4.59 -16.48 -24.42
C SER A 169 -4.78 -15.81 -25.78
N ILE A 170 -4.18 -14.64 -25.99
CA ILE A 170 -4.29 -13.85 -27.24
C ILE A 170 -3.09 -14.12 -28.17
N GLY A 171 -1.97 -14.61 -27.65
CA GLY A 171 -0.78 -15.03 -28.43
C GLY A 171 -0.79 -16.51 -28.77
#